data_AF-A0A497PQL7-F1
#
_entry.id   AF-A0A497PQL7-F1
#
_cell.length_a   1.000
_cell.length_b   1.000
_cell.length_c   1.000
_cell.angle_alpha   90.00
_cell.angle_beta   90.00
_cell.angle_gamma   90.00
#
_symmetry.space_group_name_H-M   'P 1'
#
loop_
_entity.id
_entity.type
_entity.pdbx_description
1 polymer ?
#
loop_
_entity_poly.entity_id
_entity_poly.type
_entity_poly.pdbx_seq_one_letter_code
_entity_poly.pdbx_strand_id
1 'polypeptide(L)'
;MLSLIAIAHPKFRNELLEAAKSLKYVFDDQVPFIARGTYFPIEYESFTEIEMPEGLVTVHVRLIRPDDSDRIKELFYGLSEDSIFFRFLTPLRMLRRQTLQEFYHVDQESDISIVAVVGDREEGECEKIVAAGRYLLDRSTNQAEFALLVKDEYQNRGIGTHVLNQLMRIAKSKGVNAFIAYVHPKNVPMINFIHRTNKLIESRLSLEDNQYTFILRL
;
A
#
# COMPACT_ATOMS: atom_id res chain seq x y z
N MET A 1 9.44 2.09 -17.14
CA MET A 1 9.14 1.30 -18.36
C MET A 1 7.81 0.58 -18.18
N LEU A 2 7.64 -0.13 -17.06
CA LEU A 2 6.43 -0.88 -16.78
C LEU A 2 5.20 0.03 -16.62
N SER A 3 5.37 1.27 -16.12
CA SER A 3 4.25 2.22 -16.02
C SER A 3 3.72 2.65 -17.39
N LEU A 4 4.57 2.72 -18.42
CA LEU A 4 4.13 3.04 -19.80
C LEU A 4 3.30 1.89 -20.38
N ILE A 5 3.70 0.64 -20.11
CA ILE A 5 2.92 -0.54 -20.50
C ILE A 5 1.61 -0.58 -19.71
N ALA A 6 1.62 -0.21 -18.42
CA ALA A 6 0.45 -0.19 -17.56
C ALA A 6 -0.65 0.77 -18.04
N ILE A 7 -0.30 1.90 -18.67
CA ILE A 7 -1.29 2.84 -19.22
C ILE A 7 -1.75 2.49 -20.64
N ALA A 8 -1.11 1.53 -21.31
CA ALA A 8 -1.54 1.05 -22.62
C ALA A 8 -2.92 0.37 -22.54
N HIS A 9 -3.60 0.24 -23.68
CA HIS A 9 -4.91 -0.41 -23.73
C HIS A 9 -4.81 -1.88 -23.24
N PRO A 10 -5.70 -2.35 -22.35
CA PRO A 10 -5.55 -3.64 -21.65
C PRO A 10 -5.25 -4.85 -22.54
N LYS A 11 -5.85 -4.89 -23.74
CA LYS A 11 -5.65 -5.94 -24.74
C LYS A 11 -4.17 -6.13 -25.14
N PHE A 12 -3.36 -5.07 -25.13
CA PHE A 12 -1.98 -5.09 -25.65
C PHE A 12 -0.91 -5.10 -24.56
N ARG A 13 -1.27 -4.91 -23.28
CA ARG A 13 -0.28 -4.77 -22.19
C ARG A 13 0.67 -5.96 -22.07
N ASN A 14 0.11 -7.16 -22.14
CA ASN A 14 0.91 -8.39 -21.98
C ASN A 14 1.75 -8.69 -23.23
N GLU A 15 1.29 -8.31 -24.42
CA GLU A 15 2.10 -8.38 -25.64
C GLU A 15 3.31 -7.42 -25.56
N LEU A 16 3.06 -6.18 -25.12
CA LEU A 16 4.12 -5.19 -24.89
C LEU A 16 5.09 -5.63 -23.79
N LEU A 17 4.59 -6.31 -22.74
CA LEU A 17 5.43 -6.87 -21.69
C LEU A 17 6.36 -7.96 -22.22
N GLU A 18 5.84 -8.90 -23.02
CA GLU A 18 6.66 -9.96 -23.62
C GLU A 18 7.71 -9.40 -24.59
N ALA A 19 7.36 -8.37 -25.36
CA ALA A 19 8.33 -7.64 -26.19
C ALA A 19 9.43 -7.00 -25.32
N ALA A 20 9.06 -6.35 -24.21
CA ALA A 20 10.03 -5.76 -23.29
C ALA A 20 10.94 -6.81 -22.63
N LYS A 21 10.42 -8.00 -22.29
CA LYS A 21 11.23 -9.13 -21.79
C LYS A 21 12.23 -9.61 -22.84
N SER A 22 11.78 -9.80 -24.08
CA SER A 22 12.64 -10.21 -25.20
C SER A 22 13.77 -9.21 -25.45
N LEU A 23 13.50 -7.91 -25.26
CA LEU A 23 14.49 -6.84 -25.41
C LEU A 23 15.33 -6.61 -24.14
N LYS A 24 15.15 -7.41 -23.08
CA LYS A 24 15.82 -7.28 -21.77
C LYS A 24 15.64 -5.92 -21.11
N TYR A 25 14.53 -5.26 -21.42
CA TYR A 25 14.09 -4.02 -20.79
C TYR A 25 13.40 -4.24 -19.44
N VAL A 26 12.88 -5.46 -19.22
CA VAL A 26 12.31 -5.92 -17.96
C VAL A 26 12.79 -7.35 -17.70
N PHE A 27 12.72 -7.79 -16.46
CA PHE A 27 13.14 -9.14 -16.09
C PHE A 27 12.22 -10.22 -16.69
N ASP A 28 12.79 -11.39 -17.00
CA ASP A 28 12.05 -12.50 -17.63
C ASP A 28 10.92 -13.04 -16.73
N ASP A 29 11.09 -12.98 -15.41
CA ASP A 29 10.12 -13.37 -14.38
C ASP A 29 9.13 -12.25 -13.99
N GLN A 30 9.07 -11.16 -14.77
CA GLN A 30 8.08 -10.11 -14.54
C GLN A 30 6.67 -10.67 -14.77
N VAL A 31 5.82 -10.52 -13.76
CA VAL A 31 4.42 -11.00 -13.83
C VAL A 31 3.61 -10.23 -14.89
N PRO A 32 2.66 -10.89 -15.57
CA PRO A 32 1.74 -10.25 -16.50
C PRO A 32 0.94 -9.10 -15.85
N PHE A 33 0.48 -8.15 -16.64
CA PHE A 33 -0.51 -7.18 -16.19
C PHE A 33 -1.89 -7.84 -16.07
N ILE A 34 -2.60 -7.49 -15.00
CA ILE A 34 -4.01 -7.85 -14.83
C ILE A 34 -4.83 -7.04 -15.84
N ALA A 35 -5.74 -7.71 -16.56
CA ALA A 35 -6.47 -7.15 -17.71
C ALA A 35 -7.45 -6.02 -17.34
N ARG A 36 -7.75 -5.82 -16.06
CA ARG A 36 -8.57 -4.71 -15.55
C ARG A 36 -7.83 -4.06 -14.36
N GLY A 37 -8.14 -2.81 -14.04
CA GLY A 37 -7.59 -2.17 -12.84
C GLY A 37 -6.16 -1.59 -12.93
N THR A 38 -5.57 -1.40 -14.12
CA THR A 38 -4.32 -0.61 -14.26
C THR A 38 -4.64 0.74 -14.89
N TYR A 39 -5.53 1.48 -14.25
CA TYR A 39 -5.71 2.92 -14.47
C TYR A 39 -5.13 3.60 -13.23
N PHE A 40 -4.43 4.72 -13.39
CA PHE A 40 -3.95 5.54 -12.27
C PHE A 40 -4.87 6.75 -12.14
N PRO A 41 -6.09 6.57 -11.61
CA PRO A 41 -7.06 7.64 -11.43
C PRO A 41 -6.47 8.75 -10.58
N ILE A 42 -6.40 9.96 -11.15
CA ILE A 42 -5.94 11.14 -10.44
C ILE A 42 -6.88 11.48 -9.27
N GLU A 43 -8.14 11.06 -9.34
CA GLU A 43 -9.12 11.22 -8.28
C GLU A 43 -8.78 10.42 -7.00
N TYR A 44 -7.86 9.46 -7.07
CA TYR A 44 -7.32 8.73 -5.92
C TYR A 44 -6.05 9.36 -5.36
N GLU A 45 -5.53 10.41 -5.99
CA GLU A 45 -4.44 11.18 -5.43
C GLU A 45 -4.94 12.12 -4.32
N SER A 46 -4.08 12.38 -3.33
CA SER A 46 -4.33 13.36 -2.28
C SER A 46 -3.01 13.87 -1.71
N PHE A 47 -3.06 15.05 -1.07
CA PHE A 47 -1.89 15.67 -0.46
C PHE A 47 -2.19 15.96 1.00
N THR A 48 -1.16 15.89 1.84
CA THR A 48 -1.18 16.37 3.22
C THR A 48 0.18 16.93 3.55
N GLU A 49 0.24 17.84 4.50
CA GLU A 49 1.50 18.35 5.04
C GLU A 49 1.76 17.71 6.39
N ILE A 50 3.04 17.43 6.69
CA ILE A 50 3.48 16.92 7.98
C ILE A 50 4.64 17.77 8.49
N GLU A 51 4.70 17.95 9.81
CA GLU A 51 5.83 18.60 10.46
C GLU A 51 6.97 17.59 10.65
N MET A 52 8.15 17.93 10.15
CA MET A 52 9.42 17.21 10.34
C MET A 52 10.42 18.13 11.07
N PRO A 53 11.48 17.58 11.68
CA PRO A 53 12.51 18.41 12.33
C PRO A 53 13.14 19.45 11.38
N GLU A 54 13.21 19.13 10.09
CA GLU A 54 13.75 19.97 9.01
C GLU A 54 12.75 21.03 8.51
N GLY A 55 11.48 20.96 8.94
CA GLY A 55 10.39 21.83 8.49
C GLY A 55 9.16 21.07 7.98
N LEU A 56 8.27 21.81 7.31
CA LEU A 56 7.05 21.26 6.75
C LEU A 56 7.35 20.46 5.47
N VAL A 57 6.84 19.23 5.40
CA VAL A 57 7.02 18.34 4.25
C VAL A 57 5.68 17.99 3.65
N THR A 58 5.55 18.19 2.33
CA THR A 58 4.38 17.75 1.56
C THR A 58 4.47 16.26 1.29
N VAL A 59 3.41 15.55 1.66
CA VAL A 59 3.23 14.12 1.42
C VAL A 59 2.17 13.96 0.33
N HIS A 60 2.55 13.30 -0.76
CA HIS A 60 1.64 12.95 -1.84
C HIS A 60 1.24 11.48 -1.72
N VAL A 61 -0.06 11.21 -1.66
CA VAL A 61 -0.61 9.86 -1.69
C VAL A 61 -1.12 9.57 -3.09
N ARG A 62 -0.67 8.45 -3.68
CA ARG A 62 -1.07 7.97 -5.00
C ARG A 62 -1.16 6.45 -5.04
N LEU A 63 -1.78 5.90 -6.08
CA LEU A 63 -1.68 4.48 -6.36
C LEU A 63 -0.21 4.05 -6.54
N ILE A 64 0.09 2.83 -6.09
CA ILE A 64 1.39 2.21 -6.36
C ILE A 64 1.54 1.93 -7.85
N ARG A 65 2.75 2.14 -8.39
CA ARG A 65 3.10 1.93 -9.78
C ARG A 65 4.06 0.74 -9.91
N PRO A 66 4.03 0.00 -11.03
CA PRO A 66 5.00 -1.08 -11.27
C PRO A 66 6.48 -0.64 -11.18
N ASP A 67 6.77 0.60 -11.59
CA ASP A 67 8.12 1.19 -11.51
C ASP A 67 8.50 1.62 -10.06
N ASP A 68 7.64 1.44 -9.06
CA ASP A 68 7.96 1.72 -7.64
C ASP A 68 8.78 0.60 -6.97
N SER A 69 9.12 -0.45 -7.71
CA SER A 69 9.85 -1.62 -7.19
C SER A 69 11.07 -1.26 -6.33
N ASP A 70 11.91 -0.34 -6.80
CA ASP A 70 13.12 0.07 -6.07
C ASP A 70 12.81 0.98 -4.88
N ARG A 71 11.78 1.83 -4.98
CA ARG A 71 11.31 2.68 -3.87
C ARG A 71 10.67 1.87 -2.75
N ILE A 72 9.98 0.77 -3.07
CA ILE A 72 9.45 -0.17 -2.06
C ILE A 72 10.58 -0.93 -1.38
N LYS A 73 11.65 -1.30 -2.11
CA LYS A 73 12.86 -1.86 -1.46
C LYS A 73 13.48 -0.85 -0.51
N GLU A 74 13.64 0.40 -0.94
CA GLU A 74 14.17 1.47 -0.09
C GLU A 74 13.33 1.66 1.18
N LEU A 75 11.99 1.70 1.05
CA LEU A 75 11.08 1.69 2.18
C LEU A 75 11.37 0.49 3.09
N PHE A 76 11.38 -0.74 2.53
CA PHE A 76 11.54 -1.97 3.30
C PHE A 76 12.84 -2.00 4.10
N TYR A 77 13.96 -1.63 3.48
CA TYR A 77 15.27 -1.62 4.14
C TYR A 77 15.44 -0.46 5.13
N GLY A 78 14.56 0.54 5.08
CA GLY A 78 14.50 1.63 6.06
C GLY A 78 13.59 1.35 7.27
N LEU A 79 12.98 0.16 7.36
CA LEU A 79 12.10 -0.21 8.48
C LEU A 79 12.86 -0.86 9.63
N SER A 80 12.35 -0.69 10.84
CA SER A 80 12.76 -1.52 11.98
C SER A 80 12.34 -2.98 11.82
N GLU A 81 13.04 -3.88 12.52
CA GLU A 81 12.69 -5.31 12.57
C GLU A 81 11.26 -5.53 13.08
N ASP A 82 10.80 -4.73 14.03
CA ASP A 82 9.43 -4.77 14.55
C ASP A 82 8.41 -4.37 13.48
N SER A 83 8.67 -3.29 12.74
CA SER A 83 7.79 -2.85 11.64
C SER A 83 7.67 -3.91 10.55
N ILE A 84 8.77 -4.58 10.20
CA ILE A 84 8.78 -5.72 9.27
C ILE A 84 8.00 -6.89 9.87
N PHE A 85 8.32 -7.29 11.10
CA PHE A 85 7.68 -8.43 11.75
C PHE A 85 6.16 -8.25 11.81
N PHE A 86 5.67 -7.09 12.25
CA PHE A 86 4.23 -6.88 12.36
C PHE A 86 3.52 -6.74 11.01
N ARG A 87 4.21 -6.31 9.95
CA ARG A 87 3.63 -6.22 8.61
C ARG A 87 3.51 -7.58 7.93
N PHE A 88 4.46 -8.48 8.15
CA PHE A 88 4.55 -9.76 7.44
C PHE A 88 4.31 -10.97 8.33
N LEU A 89 4.14 -10.77 9.64
CA LEU A 89 4.04 -11.81 10.68
C LEU A 89 5.17 -12.84 10.61
N THR A 90 6.32 -12.44 10.06
CA THR A 90 7.51 -13.25 9.85
C THR A 90 8.72 -12.32 9.87
N PRO A 91 9.82 -12.69 10.54
CA PRO A 91 11.06 -11.92 10.48
C PRO A 91 11.67 -12.05 9.08
N LEU A 92 11.41 -11.06 8.22
CA LEU A 92 11.98 -11.01 6.87
C LEU A 92 13.27 -10.19 6.88
N ARG A 93 14.40 -10.83 6.57
CA ARG A 93 15.69 -10.13 6.40
C ARG A 93 15.91 -9.58 4.99
N MET A 94 15.15 -10.09 4.02
CA MET A 94 15.32 -9.74 2.62
C MET A 94 13.99 -9.79 1.89
N LEU A 95 13.72 -8.76 1.08
CA LEU A 95 12.54 -8.72 0.23
C LEU A 95 12.85 -9.45 -1.09
N ARG A 96 12.43 -10.72 -1.17
CA ARG A 96 12.52 -11.49 -2.42
C ARG A 96 11.71 -10.77 -3.51
N ARG A 97 12.18 -10.82 -4.76
CA ARG A 97 11.50 -10.17 -5.88
C ARG A 97 10.04 -10.57 -5.99
N GLN A 98 9.71 -11.84 -5.79
CA GLN A 98 8.32 -12.33 -5.80
C GLN A 98 7.44 -11.59 -4.78
N THR A 99 7.88 -11.48 -3.53
CA THR A 99 7.20 -10.72 -2.46
C THR A 99 7.11 -9.23 -2.77
N LEU A 100 8.11 -8.67 -3.44
CA LEU A 100 8.07 -7.29 -3.93
C LEU A 100 7.00 -7.11 -5.03
N GLN A 101 6.84 -8.08 -5.95
CA GLN A 101 5.83 -7.96 -7.01
C GLN A 101 4.40 -7.94 -6.43
N GLU A 102 4.15 -8.61 -5.30
CA GLU A 102 2.85 -8.62 -4.60
C GLU A 102 2.40 -7.24 -4.09
N PHE A 103 3.32 -6.26 -3.98
CA PHE A 103 2.94 -4.89 -3.60
C PHE A 103 2.22 -4.16 -4.73
N TYR A 104 2.69 -4.31 -5.97
CA TYR A 104 2.19 -3.56 -7.13
C TYR A 104 1.34 -4.41 -8.10
N HIS A 105 1.45 -5.75 -8.03
CA HIS A 105 0.62 -6.67 -8.79
C HIS A 105 -0.72 -6.88 -8.07
N VAL A 106 -1.51 -5.82 -8.04
CA VAL A 106 -2.82 -5.75 -7.39
C VAL A 106 -3.86 -5.34 -8.43
N ASP A 107 -5.02 -6.00 -8.44
CA ASP A 107 -6.15 -5.59 -9.27
C ASP A 107 -6.76 -4.32 -8.67
N GLN A 108 -6.33 -3.14 -9.15
CA GLN A 108 -6.79 -1.85 -8.58
C GLN A 108 -8.29 -1.56 -8.87
N GLU A 109 -9.00 -2.48 -9.52
CA GLU A 109 -10.46 -2.42 -9.65
C GLU A 109 -11.17 -2.90 -8.37
N SER A 110 -10.81 -4.06 -7.84
CA SER A 110 -11.43 -4.62 -6.62
C SER A 110 -10.61 -4.42 -5.36
N ASP A 111 -9.29 -4.47 -5.47
CA ASP A 111 -8.35 -4.23 -4.39
C ASP A 111 -7.73 -2.85 -4.60
N ILE A 112 -7.05 -2.29 -3.60
CA ILE A 112 -6.33 -1.02 -3.78
C ILE A 112 -5.02 -1.07 -3.04
N SER A 113 -3.95 -0.61 -3.69
CA SER A 113 -2.66 -0.31 -3.07
C SER A 113 -2.25 1.12 -3.36
N ILE A 114 -2.02 1.91 -2.31
CA ILE A 114 -1.51 3.28 -2.36
C ILE A 114 -0.17 3.40 -1.65
N VAL A 115 0.59 4.41 -2.03
CA VAL A 115 1.85 4.81 -1.42
C VAL A 115 1.79 6.29 -1.05
N ALA A 116 2.40 6.64 0.07
CA ALA A 116 2.69 8.02 0.44
C ALA A 116 4.14 8.32 0.07
N VAL A 117 4.35 9.35 -0.74
CA VAL A 117 5.67 9.77 -1.22
C VAL A 117 6.00 11.18 -0.75
N VAL A 118 7.29 11.42 -0.55
CA VAL A 118 7.88 12.74 -0.30
C VAL A 118 8.99 13.01 -1.32
N GLY A 119 9.33 14.28 -1.53
CA GLY A 119 10.31 14.71 -2.53
C GLY A 119 9.68 15.52 -3.65
N ASP A 120 10.47 16.36 -4.29
CA ASP A 120 9.98 17.33 -5.27
C ASP A 120 9.71 16.69 -6.63
N ARG A 121 8.56 17.01 -7.23
CA ARG A 121 8.23 16.54 -8.58
C ARG A 121 8.96 17.33 -9.65
N GLU A 122 9.43 18.54 -9.35
CA GLU A 122 9.91 19.51 -10.34
C GLU A 122 11.41 19.36 -10.69
N GLU A 123 12.26 18.85 -9.78
CA GLU A 123 13.72 18.87 -9.95
C GLU A 123 14.37 17.53 -10.35
N GLY A 124 13.58 16.55 -10.80
CA GLY A 124 14.14 15.26 -11.26
C GLY A 124 14.80 14.42 -10.15
N GLU A 125 14.65 14.79 -8.87
CA GLU A 125 14.97 13.94 -7.74
C GLU A 125 13.87 12.91 -7.46
N CYS A 126 14.30 11.76 -6.97
CA CYS A 126 13.49 10.57 -6.80
C CYS A 126 12.47 10.74 -5.67
N GLU A 127 11.17 10.77 -6.02
CA GLU A 127 10.08 10.48 -5.06
C GLU A 127 10.50 9.32 -4.14
N LYS A 128 10.43 9.50 -2.82
CA LYS A 128 10.70 8.45 -1.82
C LYS A 128 9.40 7.97 -1.23
N ILE A 129 9.18 6.65 -1.19
CA ILE A 129 8.01 6.09 -0.51
C ILE A 129 8.29 6.06 1.00
N VAL A 130 7.44 6.72 1.78
CA VAL A 130 7.53 6.78 3.25
C VAL A 130 6.41 6.01 3.94
N ALA A 131 5.35 5.67 3.21
CA ALA A 131 4.32 4.74 3.68
C ALA A 131 3.67 3.99 2.52
N ALA A 132 3.12 2.83 2.82
CA ALA A 132 2.29 2.05 1.93
C ALA A 132 1.02 1.60 2.64
N GLY A 133 -0.09 1.57 1.93
CA GLY A 133 -1.36 1.07 2.42
C GLY A 133 -2.06 0.26 1.35
N ARG A 134 -2.78 -0.79 1.75
CA ARG A 134 -3.64 -1.54 0.84
C ARG A 134 -4.91 -2.00 1.51
N TYR A 135 -5.92 -2.31 0.71
CA TYR A 135 -6.97 -3.22 1.12
C TYR A 135 -7.20 -4.32 0.09
N LEU A 136 -7.69 -5.47 0.56
CA LEU A 136 -8.11 -6.62 -0.24
C LEU A 136 -9.59 -6.90 0.01
N LEU A 137 -10.39 -6.91 -1.06
CA LEU A 137 -11.83 -7.12 -0.95
C LEU A 137 -12.16 -8.62 -0.87
N ASP A 138 -12.81 -9.03 0.21
CA ASP A 138 -13.53 -10.29 0.25
C ASP A 138 -14.92 -10.12 -0.38
N ARG A 139 -15.10 -10.68 -1.58
CA ARG A 139 -16.36 -10.59 -2.34
C ARG A 139 -17.51 -11.33 -1.68
N SER A 140 -17.24 -12.30 -0.80
CA SER A 140 -18.29 -13.07 -0.12
C SER A 140 -18.95 -12.28 1.01
N THR A 141 -18.17 -11.45 1.69
CA THR A 141 -18.63 -10.62 2.82
C THR A 141 -18.83 -9.15 2.45
N ASN A 142 -18.29 -8.72 1.31
CA ASN A 142 -18.18 -7.32 0.88
C ASN A 142 -17.46 -6.44 1.93
N GLN A 143 -16.50 -7.04 2.64
CA GLN A 143 -15.61 -6.37 3.57
C GLN A 143 -14.19 -6.42 3.02
N ALA A 144 -13.35 -5.46 3.39
CA ALA A 144 -11.98 -5.41 2.90
C ALA A 144 -10.97 -5.46 4.03
N GLU A 145 -10.01 -6.39 3.95
CA GLU A 145 -8.89 -6.42 4.86
C GLU A 145 -7.91 -5.32 4.51
N PHE A 146 -7.56 -4.43 5.45
CA PHE A 146 -6.56 -3.39 5.20
C PHE A 146 -5.25 -3.65 5.93
N ALA A 147 -4.16 -3.19 5.32
CA ALA A 147 -2.82 -3.20 5.90
C ALA A 147 -2.12 -1.87 5.66
N LEU A 148 -1.35 -1.40 6.64
CA LEU A 148 -0.57 -0.17 6.59
C LEU A 148 0.89 -0.46 6.95
N LEU A 149 1.78 0.35 6.39
CA LEU A 149 3.20 0.32 6.66
C LEU A 149 3.72 1.77 6.59
N VAL A 150 4.35 2.26 7.65
CA VAL A 150 4.87 3.63 7.72
C VAL A 150 6.32 3.55 8.17
N LYS A 151 7.23 4.19 7.42
CA LYS A 151 8.65 4.29 7.78
C LYS A 151 8.78 4.90 9.17
N ASP A 152 9.64 4.33 10.00
CA ASP A 152 9.73 4.63 11.44
C ASP A 152 9.90 6.13 11.74
N GLU A 153 10.74 6.84 10.98
CA GLU A 153 10.97 8.31 11.08
C GLU A 153 9.70 9.16 10.85
N TYR A 154 8.73 8.59 10.14
CA TYR A 154 7.47 9.23 9.70
C TYR A 154 6.26 8.80 10.54
N GLN A 155 6.45 7.89 11.50
CA GLN A 155 5.39 7.46 12.40
C GLN A 155 4.97 8.58 13.37
N ASN A 156 3.74 8.50 13.88
CA ASN A 156 3.14 9.51 14.79
C ASN A 156 3.00 10.93 14.20
N ARG A 157 3.13 11.10 12.88
CA ARG A 157 2.97 12.37 12.16
C ARG A 157 1.68 12.44 11.31
N GLY A 158 0.71 11.57 11.57
CA GLY A 158 -0.58 11.55 10.86
C GLY A 158 -0.61 10.82 9.52
N ILE A 159 0.53 10.39 8.96
CA ILE A 159 0.58 9.70 7.65
C ILE A 159 -0.28 8.43 7.62
N GLY A 160 -0.18 7.58 8.65
CA GLY A 160 -0.98 6.36 8.73
C GLY A 160 -2.49 6.65 8.71
N THR A 161 -2.92 7.72 9.39
CA THR A 161 -4.31 8.18 9.39
C THR A 161 -4.73 8.67 8.01
N HIS A 162 -3.88 9.47 7.36
CA HIS A 162 -4.16 10.00 6.02
C HIS A 162 -4.29 8.88 4.98
N VAL A 163 -3.35 7.93 4.99
CA VAL A 163 -3.38 6.73 4.12
C VAL A 163 -4.63 5.90 4.39
N LEU A 164 -4.98 5.63 5.65
CA LEU A 164 -6.20 4.89 5.99
C LEU A 164 -7.46 5.60 5.48
N ASN A 165 -7.58 6.90 5.73
CA ASN A 165 -8.74 7.68 5.28
C ASN A 165 -8.87 7.67 3.76
N GLN A 166 -7.75 7.74 3.04
CA GLN A 166 -7.74 7.68 1.59
C GLN A 166 -8.18 6.30 1.08
N LEU A 167 -7.72 5.20 1.69
CA LEU A 167 -8.23 3.85 1.40
C LEU A 167 -9.74 3.76 1.66
N MET A 168 -10.21 4.27 2.80
CA MET A 168 -11.63 4.24 3.17
C MET A 168 -12.50 5.04 2.20
N ARG A 169 -12.02 6.20 1.73
CA ARG A 169 -12.69 7.01 0.70
C ARG A 169 -12.86 6.21 -0.60
N ILE A 170 -11.80 5.57 -1.05
CA ILE A 170 -11.84 4.75 -2.28
C ILE A 170 -12.76 3.55 -2.09
N ALA A 171 -12.63 2.82 -0.98
CA ALA A 171 -13.46 1.67 -0.66
C ALA A 171 -14.96 2.03 -0.61
N LYS A 172 -15.30 3.17 0.01
CA LYS A 172 -16.67 3.69 0.04
C LYS A 172 -17.21 4.00 -1.34
N SER A 173 -16.40 4.59 -2.22
CA SER A 173 -16.80 4.87 -3.61
C SER A 173 -17.06 3.59 -4.43
N LYS A 174 -16.48 2.46 -4.00
CA LYS A 174 -16.66 1.13 -4.61
C LYS A 174 -17.72 0.27 -3.91
N GLY A 175 -18.42 0.82 -2.91
CA GLY A 175 -19.49 0.11 -2.22
C GLY A 175 -19.03 -0.96 -1.22
N VAL A 176 -17.78 -0.90 -0.74
CA VAL A 176 -17.30 -1.77 0.34
C VAL A 176 -18.07 -1.44 1.63
N ASN A 177 -18.45 -2.46 2.41
CA ASN A 177 -19.27 -2.25 3.61
C ASN A 177 -18.46 -1.83 4.83
N ALA A 178 -17.32 -2.48 5.06
CA ALA A 178 -16.49 -2.27 6.23
C ALA A 178 -15.04 -2.68 5.95
N PHE A 179 -14.14 -2.16 6.78
CA PHE A 179 -12.75 -2.57 6.83
C PHE A 179 -12.53 -3.57 7.96
N ILE A 180 -11.71 -4.58 7.70
CA ILE A 180 -11.23 -5.54 8.69
C ILE A 180 -9.72 -5.35 8.86
N ALA A 181 -9.22 -5.43 10.08
CA ALA A 181 -7.78 -5.57 10.32
C ALA A 181 -7.49 -6.73 11.27
N TYR A 182 -6.47 -7.48 10.91
CA TYR A 182 -5.90 -8.55 11.70
C TYR A 182 -4.57 -8.06 12.30
N VAL A 183 -4.51 -7.96 13.63
CA VAL A 183 -3.40 -7.29 14.32
C VAL A 183 -2.82 -8.20 15.40
N HIS A 184 -1.52 -8.42 15.37
CA HIS A 184 -0.83 -9.18 16.40
C HIS A 184 -0.98 -8.47 17.78
N PRO A 185 -1.28 -9.17 18.90
CA PRO A 185 -1.54 -8.56 20.20
C PRO A 185 -0.41 -7.72 20.78
N LYS A 186 0.84 -7.99 20.35
CA LYS A 186 2.02 -7.18 20.71
C LYS A 186 2.20 -5.91 19.87
N ASN A 187 1.44 -5.71 18.79
CA ASN A 187 1.48 -4.48 17.99
C ASN A 187 0.65 -3.38 18.67
N VAL A 188 1.07 -2.97 19.85
CA VAL A 188 0.45 -1.91 20.64
C VAL A 188 0.30 -0.60 19.85
N PRO A 189 1.28 -0.18 19.01
CA PRO A 189 1.10 1.00 18.16
C PRO A 189 -0.12 0.91 17.22
N MET A 190 -0.29 -0.21 16.51
CA MET A 190 -1.44 -0.40 15.60
C MET A 190 -2.76 -0.50 16.35
N ILE A 191 -2.80 -1.19 17.49
CA ILE A 191 -4.01 -1.28 18.33
C ILE A 191 -4.44 0.12 18.78
N ASN A 192 -3.51 0.90 19.32
CA ASN A 192 -3.78 2.29 19.74
C ASN A 192 -4.19 3.18 18.56
N PHE A 193 -3.55 3.00 17.40
CA PHE A 193 -3.91 3.71 16.17
C PHE A 193 -5.37 3.44 15.78
N ILE A 194 -5.80 2.17 15.73
CA ILE A 194 -7.17 1.79 15.38
C ILE A 194 -8.18 2.40 16.34
N HIS A 195 -7.93 2.33 17.66
CA HIS A 195 -8.83 2.93 18.65
C HIS A 195 -8.97 4.45 18.49
N ARG A 196 -7.92 5.15 18.06
CA ARG A 196 -7.94 6.61 17.83
C ARG A 196 -8.66 7.03 16.55
N THR A 197 -8.98 6.11 15.65
CA THR A 197 -9.68 6.46 14.40
C THR A 197 -11.11 6.94 14.60
N ASN A 198 -11.76 6.60 15.72
CA ASN A 198 -13.20 6.77 15.94
C ASN A 198 -14.08 6.07 14.87
N LYS A 199 -13.52 5.04 14.21
CA LYS A 199 -14.18 4.22 13.18
C LYS A 199 -14.47 2.79 13.64
N LEU A 200 -13.98 2.40 14.81
CA LEU A 200 -14.15 1.05 15.35
C LEU A 200 -15.63 0.72 15.60
N ILE A 201 -16.09 -0.40 15.04
CA ILE A 201 -17.40 -1.01 15.30
C ILE A 201 -17.25 -2.11 16.35
N GLU A 202 -16.33 -3.05 16.10
CA GLU A 202 -16.11 -4.23 16.95
C GLU A 202 -14.61 -4.55 17.00
N SER A 203 -14.14 -5.01 18.16
CA SER A 203 -12.84 -5.63 18.33
C SER A 203 -12.97 -6.96 19.06
N ARG A 204 -12.32 -8.01 18.56
CA ARG A 204 -12.29 -9.35 19.17
C ARG A 204 -10.85 -9.85 19.27
N LEU A 205 -10.50 -10.49 20.38
CA LEU A 205 -9.23 -11.19 20.54
C LEU A 205 -9.46 -12.70 20.38
N SER A 206 -8.79 -13.33 19.43
CA SER A 206 -8.65 -14.78 19.36
C SER A 206 -7.39 -15.19 20.10
N LEU A 207 -7.53 -15.96 21.17
CA LEU A 207 -6.39 -16.52 21.91
C LEU A 207 -5.76 -17.70 21.16
N GLU A 208 -6.56 -18.42 20.37
CA GLU A 208 -6.09 -19.55 19.55
C GLU A 208 -5.19 -19.06 18.41
N ASP A 209 -5.63 -18.01 17.69
CA ASP A 209 -4.86 -17.43 16.58
C ASP A 209 -3.83 -16.39 17.04
N ASN A 210 -3.83 -16.06 18.35
CA ASN A 210 -3.04 -15.00 18.95
C ASN A 210 -3.11 -13.70 18.12
N GLN A 211 -4.34 -13.21 17.89
CA GLN A 211 -4.63 -12.13 16.96
C GLN A 211 -5.88 -11.33 17.38
N TYR A 212 -5.83 -10.00 17.23
CA TYR A 212 -7.00 -9.14 17.25
C TYR A 212 -7.63 -9.04 15.87
N THR A 213 -8.96 -9.15 15.81
CA THR A 213 -9.77 -8.76 14.65
C THR A 213 -10.48 -7.44 14.99
N PHE A 214 -10.27 -6.42 14.16
CA PHE A 214 -10.95 -5.14 14.26
C PHE A 214 -11.86 -4.94 13.04
N ILE A 215 -13.09 -4.49 13.26
CA ILE A 215 -14.04 -4.11 12.21
C ILE A 215 -14.26 -2.60 12.28
N LEU A 216 -14.04 -1.90 11.17
CA LEU A 216 -14.11 -0.45 11.05
C LEU A 216 -15.18 -0.04 10.04
N ARG A 217 -15.98 0.97 10.39
CA ARG A 217 -16.92 1.63 9.46
C ARG A 217 -16.17 2.52 8.47
N LEU A 218 -16.66 2.66 7.24
CA LEU A 218 -16.11 3.57 6.23
C LEU A 218 -16.59 5.04 6.40
#